data_AF-A0A1E3NRI7-F1
#
_entry.id   AF-A0A1E3NRI7-F1
#
_cell.length_a   1.000
_cell.length_b   1.000
_cell.length_c   1.000
_cell.angle_alpha   90.00
_cell.angle_beta   90.00
_cell.angle_gamma   90.00
#
_symmetry.space_group_name_H-M   'P 1'
#
loop_
_entity.id
_entity.type
_entity.pdbx_description
1 polymer ?
#
loop_
_entity_poly.entity_id
_entity_poly.type
_entity_poly.pdbx_seq_one_letter_code
_entity_poly.pdbx_strand_id
1 'polypeptide(L)'
;MSEYKRPISLMDFEIAVHDLSDQELASILEKLHVSISRLIQSNELMQSLMDKEKKKSEETHIADGEVADEDDEFDTPTKDDIKIYRDSISENEVVIENQRARCRIIENELELRNLPSSRPQDAQHYRSLQNSNDVPISTDNEQIAL
;
A
#
# COMPACT_ATOMS: atom_id res chain seq x y z
N MET A 1 -3.27 -8.46 -17.19
CA MET A 1 -1.87 -8.90 -17.07
C MET A 1 -1.19 -7.94 -16.12
N SER A 2 -0.88 -8.40 -14.89
CA SER A 2 -0.19 -7.56 -13.92
C SER A 2 1.23 -7.32 -14.43
N GLU A 3 1.52 -6.10 -14.82
CA GLU A 3 2.87 -5.71 -15.20
C GLU A 3 3.71 -5.79 -13.93
N TYR A 4 4.49 -6.87 -13.78
CA TYR A 4 5.49 -7.03 -12.72
C TYR A 4 6.36 -5.77 -12.75
N LYS A 5 6.09 -4.84 -11.85
CA LYS A 5 6.67 -3.50 -11.84
C LYS A 5 8.09 -3.65 -11.33
N ARG A 6 8.99 -4.00 -12.25
CA ARG A 6 10.38 -4.34 -11.94
C ARG A 6 10.99 -3.24 -11.06
N PRO A 7 11.74 -3.63 -10.01
CA PRO A 7 12.50 -2.66 -9.21
C PRO A 7 13.38 -1.79 -10.11
N ILE A 8 13.46 -0.50 -9.80
CA ILE A 8 14.27 0.44 -10.58
C ILE A 8 15.74 0.20 -10.24
N SER A 9 16.59 0.22 -11.27
CA SER A 9 18.05 0.21 -11.11
C SER A 9 18.49 1.39 -10.23
N LEU A 10 19.10 1.09 -9.09
CA LEU A 10 19.53 2.12 -8.14
C LEU A 10 20.64 3.01 -8.72
N MET A 11 21.52 2.44 -9.57
CA MET A 11 22.59 3.18 -10.23
C MET A 11 22.04 4.24 -11.19
N ASP A 12 21.09 3.86 -12.04
CA ASP A 12 20.48 4.80 -13.00
C ASP A 12 19.67 5.87 -12.26
N PHE A 13 19.06 5.49 -11.13
CA PHE A 13 18.32 6.41 -10.28
C PHE A 13 19.23 7.45 -9.62
N GLU A 14 20.40 7.05 -9.11
CA GLU A 14 21.38 7.96 -8.51
C GLU A 14 21.88 8.99 -9.51
N ILE A 15 22.24 8.56 -10.72
CA ILE A 15 22.65 9.47 -11.80
C ILE A 15 21.54 10.48 -12.11
N ALA A 16 20.31 10.01 -12.25
CA ALA A 16 19.17 10.87 -12.57
C ALA A 16 18.85 11.89 -11.47
N VAL A 17 19.09 11.53 -10.19
CA VAL A 17 18.81 12.39 -9.04
C VAL A 17 19.67 13.66 -9.04
N HIS A 18 20.90 13.61 -9.56
CA HIS A 18 21.77 14.79 -9.62
C HIS A 18 21.23 15.92 -10.51
N ASP A 19 20.48 15.58 -11.56
CA ASP A 19 19.96 16.56 -12.53
C ASP A 19 18.61 17.18 -12.12
N LEU A 20 18.00 16.68 -11.04
CA LEU A 20 16.68 17.14 -10.60
C LEU A 20 16.76 18.39 -9.72
N SER A 21 15.71 19.20 -9.78
CA SER A 21 15.55 20.33 -8.85
C SER A 21 15.15 19.87 -7.45
N ASP A 22 15.40 20.72 -6.46
CA ASP A 22 15.10 20.44 -5.06
C ASP A 22 13.61 20.13 -4.82
N GLN A 23 12.73 20.85 -5.54
CA GLN A 23 11.30 20.63 -5.48
C GLN A 23 10.89 19.27 -6.05
N GLU A 24 11.55 18.83 -7.12
CA GLU A 24 11.32 17.51 -7.71
C GLU A 24 11.82 16.40 -6.78
N LEU A 25 13.00 16.58 -6.18
CA LEU A 25 13.55 15.66 -5.18
C LEU A 25 12.61 15.49 -3.98
N ALA A 26 12.12 16.60 -3.41
CA ALA A 26 11.15 16.58 -2.32
C ALA A 26 9.84 15.88 -2.73
N SER A 27 9.32 16.18 -3.93
CA SER A 27 8.10 15.54 -4.44
C SER A 27 8.25 14.04 -4.65
N ILE A 28 9.40 13.59 -5.18
CA ILE A 28 9.67 12.17 -5.40
C ILE A 28 9.82 11.46 -4.04
N LEU A 29 10.51 12.07 -3.09
CA LEU A 29 10.68 11.52 -1.74
C LEU A 29 9.33 11.31 -1.05
N GLU A 30 8.42 12.29 -1.12
CA GLU A 30 7.05 12.15 -0.58
C GLU A 30 6.30 11.01 -1.26
N LYS A 31 6.34 10.93 -2.60
CA LYS A 31 5.68 9.85 -3.36
C LYS A 31 6.23 8.48 -3.00
N LEU A 32 7.53 8.35 -2.76
CA LEU A 32 8.16 7.11 -2.31
C LEU A 32 7.68 6.71 -0.91
N HIS A 33 7.58 7.66 0.04
CA HIS A 33 7.04 7.38 1.36
C HIS A 33 5.58 6.92 1.33
N VAL A 34 4.73 7.59 0.53
CA VAL A 34 3.33 7.18 0.33
C VAL A 34 3.25 5.77 -0.27
N SER A 35 4.10 5.48 -1.26
CA SER A 35 4.16 4.17 -1.90
C SER A 35 4.58 3.07 -0.92
N ILE A 36 5.64 3.29 -0.13
CA ILE A 36 6.09 2.36 0.91
C ILE A 36 4.97 2.11 1.93
N SER A 37 4.31 3.18 2.39
CA SER A 37 3.22 3.09 3.36
C SER A 37 2.06 2.22 2.85
N ARG A 38 1.65 2.42 1.59
CA ARG A 38 0.60 1.60 0.96
C ARG A 38 1.00 0.12 0.82
N LEU A 39 2.25 -0.16 0.46
CA LEU A 39 2.74 -1.53 0.37
C LEU A 39 2.76 -2.22 1.74
N ILE A 40 3.16 -1.51 2.80
CA ILE A 40 3.11 -2.02 4.18
C ILE A 40 1.66 -2.31 4.60
N GLN A 41 0.73 -1.39 4.37
CA GLN A 41 -0.69 -1.60 4.68
C GLN A 41 -1.27 -2.79 3.91
N SER A 42 -0.89 -2.95 2.64
CA SER A 42 -1.28 -4.11 1.83
C SER A 42 -0.75 -5.42 2.42
N ASN A 43 0.50 -5.43 2.88
CA ASN A 43 1.11 -6.61 3.52
C ASN A 43 0.43 -6.95 4.86
N GLU A 44 0.13 -5.94 5.69
CA GLU A 44 -0.62 -6.11 6.94
C GLU A 44 -2.02 -6.69 6.71
N LEU A 45 -2.72 -6.22 5.68
CA LEU A 45 -4.03 -6.74 5.30
C LEU A 45 -3.94 -8.20 4.87
N MET A 46 -3.03 -8.54 3.96
CA MET A 46 -2.82 -9.92 3.51
C MET A 46 -2.43 -10.85 4.68
N GLN A 47 -1.58 -10.37 5.59
CA GLN A 47 -1.22 -11.12 6.79
C GLN A 47 -2.44 -11.38 7.70
N SER A 48 -3.28 -10.36 7.92
CA SER A 48 -4.52 -10.49 8.68
C SER A 48 -5.50 -11.50 8.06
N LEU A 49 -5.63 -11.52 6.73
CA LEU A 49 -6.48 -12.49 6.02
C LEU A 49 -5.94 -13.93 6.19
N MET A 50 -4.63 -14.13 6.09
CA MET A 50 -4.01 -15.45 6.33
C MET A 50 -4.17 -15.91 7.80
N ASP A 51 -4.05 -15.00 8.77
CA ASP A 51 -4.16 -15.37 10.18
C ASP A 51 -5.60 -15.67 10.61
N LYS A 52 -6.60 -15.05 9.97
CA LYS A 52 -8.02 -15.40 10.14
C LYS A 52 -8.33 -16.81 9.64
N GLU A 53 -7.68 -17.27 8.57
CA GLU A 53 -7.83 -18.64 8.06
C GLU A 53 -7.32 -19.69 9.06
N LYS A 54 -6.11 -19.49 9.60
CA LYS A 54 -5.53 -20.41 10.59
C LYS A 54 -6.44 -20.61 11.79
N LYS A 55 -7.00 -19.52 12.34
CA LYS A 55 -7.90 -19.58 13.50
C LYS A 55 -9.20 -20.33 13.21
N LYS A 56 -9.81 -20.13 12.03
CA LYS A 56 -11.05 -20.85 11.63
C LYS A 56 -10.79 -22.35 11.41
N SER A 57 -9.60 -22.72 10.94
CA SER A 57 -9.20 -24.12 10.80
C SER A 57 -9.00 -24.85 12.14
N GLU A 58 -8.57 -24.13 13.18
CA GLU A 58 -8.33 -24.69 14.53
C GLU A 58 -9.63 -24.82 15.35
N GLU A 59 -10.61 -23.92 15.16
CA GLU A 59 -11.89 -23.97 15.87
C GLU A 59 -12.85 -25.08 15.37
N THR A 60 -12.63 -25.62 14.16
CA THR A 60 -13.51 -26.66 13.57
C THR A 60 -13.27 -28.08 14.15
N HIS A 61 -12.36 -28.25 15.10
CA HIS A 61 -12.08 -29.56 15.74
C HIS A 61 -12.68 -29.75 17.14
N ILE A 62 -13.49 -28.81 17.64
CA ILE A 62 -14.13 -28.92 18.97
C ILE A 62 -15.62 -28.54 18.92
N ALA A 63 -16.44 -29.19 18.09
CA ALA A 63 -17.89 -29.19 18.30
C ALA A 63 -18.54 -30.35 17.55
N ASP A 64 -18.79 -31.43 18.28
CA ASP A 64 -19.85 -32.37 17.96
C ASP A 64 -21.19 -31.63 18.12
N GLY A 65 -21.84 -31.32 17.00
CA GLY A 65 -23.23 -30.90 16.93
C GLY A 65 -23.54 -29.46 17.38
N GLU A 66 -23.48 -28.50 16.45
CA GLU A 66 -24.47 -27.41 16.37
C GLU A 66 -24.41 -26.76 14.98
N VAL A 67 -25.58 -26.56 14.39
CA VAL A 67 -25.79 -25.96 13.07
C VAL A 67 -25.39 -24.48 13.11
N ALA A 68 -24.25 -24.15 12.50
CA ALA A 68 -23.80 -22.77 12.36
C ALA A 68 -24.49 -22.15 11.14
N ASP A 69 -25.20 -21.06 11.38
CA ASP A 69 -25.90 -20.23 10.39
C ASP A 69 -25.05 -19.95 9.14
N GLU A 70 -25.61 -20.30 7.98
CA GLU A 70 -25.00 -20.25 6.65
C GLU A 70 -24.99 -18.84 6.01
N ASP A 71 -24.82 -17.77 6.80
CA ASP A 71 -24.96 -16.37 6.33
C ASP A 71 -23.63 -15.60 6.24
N ASP A 72 -22.48 -16.27 6.26
CA ASP A 72 -21.18 -15.65 5.98
C ASP A 72 -20.74 -16.00 4.54
N GLU A 73 -21.50 -15.49 3.56
CA GLU A 73 -21.33 -15.61 2.10
C GLU A 73 -20.09 -14.80 1.61
N PHE A 74 -18.95 -14.97 2.27
CA PHE A 74 -17.65 -14.69 1.69
C PHE A 74 -16.85 -15.98 1.80
N ASP A 75 -16.55 -16.58 0.65
CA ASP A 75 -15.68 -17.74 0.54
C ASP A 75 -14.44 -17.52 1.41
N THR A 76 -14.28 -18.36 2.43
CA THR A 76 -13.08 -18.33 3.27
C THR A 76 -11.88 -18.53 2.37
N PRO A 77 -10.82 -17.70 2.48
CA PRO A 77 -9.62 -17.84 1.65
C PRO A 77 -9.12 -19.27 1.69
N THR A 78 -8.97 -19.87 0.52
CA THR A 78 -8.49 -21.24 0.35
C THR A 78 -7.00 -21.34 0.64
N LYS A 79 -6.47 -22.56 0.77
CA LYS A 79 -5.02 -22.79 0.87
C LYS A 79 -4.23 -22.22 -0.31
N ASP A 80 -4.85 -22.14 -1.48
CA ASP A 80 -4.25 -21.53 -2.66
C ASP A 80 -4.18 -19.99 -2.52
N ASP A 81 -5.19 -19.37 -1.91
CA ASP A 81 -5.19 -17.92 -1.61
C ASP A 81 -4.08 -17.55 -0.62
N ILE A 82 -3.83 -18.38 0.40
CA ILE A 82 -2.72 -18.17 1.35
C ILE A 82 -1.38 -18.17 0.64
N LYS A 83 -1.19 -19.10 -0.30
CA LYS A 83 0.05 -19.17 -1.07
C LYS A 83 0.22 -17.91 -1.92
N ILE A 84 -0.84 -17.46 -2.59
CA ILE A 84 -0.83 -16.22 -3.37
C ILE A 84 -0.51 -15.01 -2.49
N TYR A 85 -1.09 -14.91 -1.30
CA TYR A 85 -0.80 -13.83 -0.36
C TYR A 85 0.64 -13.85 0.11
N ARG A 86 1.20 -15.03 0.42
CA ARG A 86 2.60 -15.17 0.80
C ARG A 86 3.54 -14.72 -0.31
N ASP A 87 3.29 -15.16 -1.54
CA ASP A 87 4.09 -14.79 -2.70
C ASP A 87 3.99 -13.27 -2.96
N SER A 88 2.78 -12.71 -2.83
CA SER A 88 2.53 -11.27 -2.98
C SER A 88 3.24 -10.42 -1.92
N ILE A 89 3.24 -10.86 -0.66
CA ILE A 89 3.99 -10.20 0.42
C ILE A 89 5.49 -10.21 0.11
N SER A 90 6.03 -11.36 -0.29
CA SER A 90 7.45 -11.49 -0.62
C SER A 90 7.86 -10.59 -1.78
N GLU A 91 7.01 -10.46 -2.82
CA GLU A 91 7.27 -9.55 -3.94
C GLU A 91 7.23 -8.08 -3.48
N ASN A 92 6.23 -7.73 -2.68
CA ASN A 92 6.10 -6.38 -2.14
C ASN A 92 7.30 -5.98 -1.26
N GLU A 93 7.88 -6.92 -0.49
CA GLU A 93 9.06 -6.67 0.33
C GLU A 93 10.27 -6.25 -0.51
N VAL A 94 10.51 -6.91 -1.64
CA VAL A 94 11.57 -6.54 -2.59
C VAL A 94 11.36 -5.11 -3.13
N VAL A 95 10.11 -4.77 -3.43
CA VAL A 95 9.75 -3.43 -3.91
C VAL A 95 9.93 -2.39 -2.80
N ILE A 96 9.54 -2.68 -1.56
CA ILE A 96 9.74 -1.80 -0.39
C ILE A 96 11.23 -1.54 -0.17
N GLU A 97 12.07 -2.58 -0.24
CA GLU A 97 13.51 -2.43 -0.07
C GLU A 97 14.11 -1.52 -1.15
N ASN A 98 13.75 -1.72 -2.42
CA ASN A 98 14.17 -0.85 -3.51
C ASN A 98 13.72 0.60 -3.30
N GLN A 99 12.46 0.82 -2.88
CA GLN A 99 11.95 2.17 -2.61
C GLN A 99 12.67 2.83 -1.44
N ARG A 100 12.99 2.09 -0.36
CA ARG A 100 13.78 2.60 0.77
C ARG A 100 15.20 2.98 0.34
N ALA A 101 15.83 2.19 -0.52
CA ALA A 101 17.14 2.54 -1.06
C ALA A 101 17.08 3.84 -1.89
N ARG A 102 16.01 4.01 -2.68
CA ARG A 102 15.78 5.26 -3.43
C ARG A 102 15.52 6.47 -2.51
N CYS A 103 14.80 6.30 -1.40
CA CYS A 103 14.67 7.35 -0.40
C CYS A 103 16.04 7.79 0.11
N ARG A 104 16.91 6.84 0.48
CA ARG A 104 18.26 7.14 0.97
C ARG A 104 19.11 7.90 -0.06
N ILE A 105 19.01 7.55 -1.34
CA ILE A 105 19.71 8.26 -2.42
C ILE A 105 19.26 9.73 -2.47
N ILE A 106 17.95 9.98 -2.42
CA ILE A 106 17.43 11.36 -2.41
C ILE A 106 17.82 12.10 -1.13
N GLU A 107 17.73 11.44 0.04
CA GLU A 107 18.12 12.03 1.33
C GLU A 107 19.59 12.45 1.31
N ASN A 108 20.49 11.59 0.81
CA ASN A 108 21.91 11.91 0.64
C ASN A 108 22.11 13.11 -0.31
N GLU A 109 21.39 13.16 -1.43
CA GLU A 109 21.47 14.29 -2.37
C GLU A 109 20.98 15.60 -1.72
N LEU A 110 19.89 15.56 -0.95
CA LEU A 110 19.40 16.73 -0.23
C LEU A 110 20.39 17.19 0.85
N GLU A 111 21.03 16.25 1.55
CA GLU A 111 22.10 16.55 2.51
C GLU A 111 23.31 17.22 1.82
N LEU A 112 23.75 16.72 0.66
CA LEU A 112 24.81 17.34 -0.14
C LEU A 112 24.48 18.78 -0.54
N ARG A 113 23.20 19.06 -0.81
CA ARG A 113 22.70 20.40 -1.13
C ARG A 113 22.45 21.28 0.09
N ASN A 114 22.69 20.78 1.31
CA ASN A 114 22.36 21.44 2.59
C ASN A 114 20.87 21.78 2.75
N LEU A 115 20.00 20.92 2.20
CA LEU A 115 18.55 21.06 2.27
C LEU A 115 17.96 20.10 3.31
N PRO A 116 16.82 20.45 3.93
CA PRO A 116 16.19 19.56 4.88
C PRO A 116 15.64 18.31 4.17
N SER A 117 16.16 17.15 4.51
CA SER A 117 15.51 15.87 4.22
C SER A 117 14.26 15.77 5.09
N SER A 118 13.09 16.08 4.53
CA SER A 118 11.83 15.97 5.28
C SER A 118 11.53 14.50 5.56
N ARG A 119 11.99 14.02 6.72
CA ARG A 119 11.53 12.76 7.30
C ARG A 119 10.14 13.05 7.86
N PRO A 120 9.06 12.40 7.40
CA PRO A 120 7.74 12.65 7.95
C PRO A 120 7.70 12.10 9.38
N GLN A 121 8.06 12.93 10.37
CA GLN A 121 7.84 12.66 11.79
C GLN A 121 6.42 13.02 12.23
N ASP A 122 5.61 13.65 11.37
CA ASP A 122 4.22 14.00 11.66
C ASP A 122 3.23 13.01 11.03
N ALA A 123 3.21 11.79 11.59
CA ALA A 123 2.20 10.76 11.31
C ALA A 123 0.77 11.14 11.77
N GLN A 124 0.48 12.42 11.99
CA GLN A 124 -0.82 12.91 12.47
C GLN A 124 -1.62 13.67 11.39
N HIS A 125 -1.02 14.13 10.28
CA HIS A 125 -1.74 15.02 9.38
C HIS A 125 -2.48 14.33 8.22
N TYR A 126 -2.04 13.16 7.75
CA TYR A 126 -2.67 12.47 6.61
C TYR A 126 -4.01 11.79 6.93
N ARG A 127 -4.40 11.69 8.21
CA ARG A 127 -5.71 11.13 8.60
C ARG A 127 -6.87 12.11 8.38
N SER A 128 -6.60 13.40 8.13
CA SER A 128 -7.63 14.45 8.04
C SER A 128 -8.20 14.67 6.63
N LEU A 129 -7.67 14.03 5.58
CA LEU A 129 -8.09 14.29 4.19
C LEU A 129 -8.88 13.15 3.54
N GLN A 130 -9.21 12.08 4.28
CA GLN A 130 -10.00 10.95 3.75
C GLN A 130 -11.44 10.88 4.26
N ASN A 131 -11.91 11.88 5.03
CA ASN A 131 -13.25 11.85 5.67
C ASN A 131 -14.27 12.84 5.09
N SER A 132 -14.06 13.34 3.87
CA SER A 132 -15.01 14.20 3.18
C SER A 132 -15.30 13.68 1.76
N ASN A 133 -15.96 12.52 1.69
CA ASN A 133 -16.79 12.15 0.55
C ASN A 133 -18.26 12.13 1.01
N ASP A 134 -18.72 13.27 1.55
CA ASP A 134 -20.11 13.67 1.36
C ASP A 134 -20.24 14.05 -0.12
N VAL A 135 -20.64 13.07 -0.93
CA VAL A 135 -21.16 13.34 -2.27
C VAL A 135 -22.65 13.62 -2.07
N PRO A 136 -23.12 14.88 -2.12
CA PRO A 136 -24.54 15.11 -2.26
C PRO A 136 -24.95 14.59 -3.65
N ILE A 137 -25.76 13.53 -3.65
CA ILE A 137 -26.57 13.14 -4.80
C ILE A 137 -27.46 14.36 -5.14
N SER A 138 -27.01 15.14 -6.12
CA SER A 138 -27.84 16.14 -6.79
C SER A 138 -28.54 15.45 -7.95
N THR A 139 -29.73 14.93 -7.67
CA THR A 139 -30.70 14.49 -8.68
C THR A 139 -31.19 15.67 -9.52
N ASP A 140 -31.44 15.37 -10.80
CA ASP A 140 -32.16 16.16 -11.80
C ASP A 140 -31.52 17.43 -12.35
N ASN A 141 -30.76 17.26 -13.43
CA ASN A 141 -30.59 18.28 -14.46
C ASN A 141 -31.83 18.26 -15.37
N GLU A 142 -32.43 19.44 -15.50
CA GLU A 142 -33.67 19.74 -16.19
C GLU A 142 -33.72 19.28 -17.66
N GLN A 143 -34.93 18.92 -18.07
CA GLN A 143 -35.33 18.62 -19.44
C GLN A 143 -34.98 19.79 -20.38
N ILE A 144 -34.16 19.53 -21.39
CA ILE A 144 -34.15 20.31 -22.64
C ILE A 144 -34.53 19.35 -23.76
N ALA A 145 -35.80 19.40 -24.16
CA ALA A 145 -36.26 18.91 -25.45
C ALA A 145 -36.76 20.12 -26.25
N LEU A 146 -36.23 20.21 -27.48
CA LEU A 146 -36.48 21.22 -28.51
C LEU A 146 -37.94 21.33 -28.93
#